data_AF-A0A5N6MLZ9-F1
#
_entry.id   AF-A0A5N6MLZ9-F1
#
_cell.length_a   1.000
_cell.length_b   1.000
_cell.length_c   1.000
_cell.angle_alpha   90.00
_cell.angle_beta   90.00
_cell.angle_gamma   90.00
#
_symmetry.space_group_name_H-M   'P 1'
#
loop_
_entity.id
_entity.type
_entity.pdbx_description
1 polymer ?
#
loop_
_entity_poly.entity_id
_entity_poly.type
_entity_poly.pdbx_seq_one_letter_code
_entity_poly.pdbx_strand_id
1 'polypeptide(L)'
;MVGCTYAAVPLYRRFCQATGYGGTVQRRETVEEKILRHAQDGTVTNREIVVQFNADVSDGMPWKFIPTQREVRVKPGESALAFYTAENLSSTPITGMSTYNVTPMKVALLIFFST
;
A
#
# COMPACT_ATOMS: atom_id res chain seq x y z
N MET A 1 -30.04 -2.55 46.41
CA MET A 1 -28.74 -2.71 45.72
C MET A 1 -28.96 -3.27 44.31
N VAL A 2 -29.51 -2.48 43.38
CA VAL A 2 -29.74 -2.89 41.97
C VAL A 2 -29.20 -1.85 40.97
N GLY A 3 -28.88 -0.63 41.44
CA GLY A 3 -28.34 0.44 40.58
C GLY A 3 -26.91 0.19 40.10
N CYS A 4 -26.06 -0.46 40.91
CA CYS A 4 -24.66 -0.70 40.57
C CYS A 4 -24.50 -1.73 39.43
N THR A 5 -25.37 -2.74 39.38
CA THR A 5 -25.35 -3.77 38.32
C THR A 5 -25.86 -3.22 36.99
N TYR A 6 -26.84 -2.31 37.00
CA TYR A 6 -27.31 -1.65 35.77
C TYR A 6 -26.29 -0.65 35.21
N ALA A 7 -25.54 0.05 36.08
CA ALA A 7 -24.50 1.00 35.68
C ALA A 7 -23.21 0.34 35.17
N ALA A 8 -22.97 -0.94 35.49
CA ALA A 8 -21.76 -1.66 35.07
C ALA A 8 -21.65 -1.82 33.54
N VAL A 9 -22.77 -2.07 32.85
CA VAL A 9 -22.81 -2.28 31.39
C VAL A 9 -22.42 -1.01 30.61
N PRO A 10 -23.02 0.18 30.84
CA PRO A 10 -22.61 1.40 30.16
C PRO A 10 -21.19 1.84 30.54
N LEU A 11 -20.76 1.61 31.79
CA LEU A 11 -19.39 1.92 32.21
C LEU A 11 -18.37 1.03 31.48
N TYR A 12 -18.62 -0.28 31.38
CA TYR A 12 -17.76 -1.21 30.65
C TYR A 12 -17.74 -0.89 29.15
N ARG A 13 -18.89 -0.54 28.55
CA ARG A 13 -18.93 -0.05 27.16
C ARG A 13 -18.09 1.21 26.96
N ARG A 14 -18.11 2.15 27.92
CA ARG A 14 -17.33 3.38 27.85
C ARG A 14 -15.84 3.13 28.05
N PHE A 15 -15.49 2.17 28.89
CA PHE A 15 -14.12 1.68 29.06
C PHE A 15 -13.60 0.97 27.79
N CYS A 16 -14.37 0.06 27.19
CA CYS A 16 -14.03 -0.59 25.92
C CYS A 16 -13.92 0.42 24.77
N GLN A 17 -14.75 1.47 24.76
CA GLN A 17 -14.63 2.58 23.81
C GLN A 17 -13.45 3.50 24.08
N ALA A 18 -12.96 3.64 25.31
CA ALA A 18 -11.79 4.48 25.59
C ALA A 18 -10.46 3.73 25.37
N THR A 19 -10.43 2.43 25.65
CA THR A 19 -9.20 1.61 25.66
C THR A 19 -9.07 0.68 24.45
N GLY A 20 -10.16 0.42 23.71
CA GLY A 20 -10.15 -0.49 22.56
C GLY A 20 -10.01 -1.97 22.93
N TYR A 21 -10.14 -2.34 24.20
CA TYR A 21 -10.04 -3.72 24.66
C TYR A 21 -11.27 -4.53 24.17
N GLY A 22 -11.05 -5.45 23.21
CA GLY A 22 -12.09 -6.27 22.59
C GLY A 22 -12.28 -6.11 21.06
N GLY A 23 -11.41 -5.36 20.37
CA GLY A 23 -11.39 -5.33 18.90
C GLY A 23 -12.41 -4.40 18.23
N THR A 24 -13.18 -3.63 19.00
CA THR A 24 -13.94 -2.49 18.45
C THR A 24 -12.98 -1.44 17.93
N VAL A 25 -12.82 -1.41 16.61
CA VAL A 25 -12.08 -0.39 15.88
C VAL A 25 -12.59 0.98 16.32
N GLN A 26 -11.74 1.79 16.94
CA GLN A 26 -12.03 3.21 17.13
C GLN A 26 -12.31 3.79 15.74
N ARG A 27 -13.55 4.20 15.49
CA ARG A 27 -13.89 5.03 14.33
C ARG A 27 -13.32 6.42 14.57
N ARG A 28 -12.01 6.56 14.36
CA ARG A 28 -11.19 7.78 14.27
C ARG A 28 -9.78 7.23 14.34
N GLU A 29 -9.12 7.03 13.21
CA GLU A 29 -8.62 8.13 12.39
C GLU A 29 -8.93 7.87 10.92
N THR A 30 -9.54 8.85 10.24
CA THR A 30 -9.47 8.93 8.79
C THR A 30 -8.01 8.93 8.36
N VAL A 31 -7.72 8.46 7.15
CA VAL A 31 -6.36 8.48 6.58
C VAL A 31 -5.76 9.88 6.68
N GLU A 32 -6.58 10.94 6.56
CA GLU A 32 -6.21 12.34 6.83
C GLU A 32 -5.63 12.60 8.23
N GLU A 33 -6.20 12.07 9.32
CA GLU A 33 -5.69 12.34 10.68
C GLU A 33 -4.33 11.66 10.93
N LYS A 34 -4.09 10.48 10.33
CA LYS A 34 -2.75 9.86 10.35
C LYS A 34 -1.74 10.69 9.56
N ILE A 35 -2.13 11.21 8.40
CA ILE A 35 -1.27 12.11 7.61
C ILE A 35 -0.95 13.38 8.43
N LEU A 36 -1.92 13.95 9.14
CA LEU A 36 -1.72 15.14 9.98
C LEU A 36 -0.87 14.87 11.21
N ARG A 37 -1.01 13.71 11.87
CA ARG A 37 -0.11 13.31 12.98
C ARG A 37 1.32 13.06 12.50
N HIS A 38 1.50 12.48 11.30
CA HIS A 38 2.80 12.35 10.65
C HIS A 38 3.39 13.66 10.13
N ALA A 39 2.59 14.73 10.02
CA ALA A 39 3.05 16.08 9.75
C ALA A 39 3.43 16.85 11.03
N GLN A 40 2.88 16.49 12.19
CA GLN A 40 3.24 17.06 13.50
C GLN A 40 4.49 16.42 14.12
N ASP A 41 4.67 15.11 13.97
CA ASP A 41 5.99 14.51 14.13
C ASP A 41 6.81 14.95 12.92
N GLY A 42 7.89 15.71 13.11
CA GLY A 42 8.82 16.15 12.05
C GLY A 42 9.57 15.02 11.35
N THR A 43 8.91 13.89 11.08
CA THR A 43 9.40 12.74 10.35
C THR A 43 9.51 13.03 8.85
N VAL A 44 10.50 13.87 8.53
CA VAL A 44 11.30 13.85 7.31
C VAL A 44 10.48 13.77 6.02
N THR A 45 9.89 14.90 5.64
CA THR A 45 9.29 15.14 4.31
C THR A 45 10.28 15.00 3.14
N ASN A 46 11.57 14.77 3.41
CA ASN A 46 12.63 14.69 2.39
C ASN A 46 13.29 13.31 2.28
N ARG A 47 12.63 12.23 2.71
CA ARG A 47 13.14 10.87 2.45
C ARG A 47 12.93 10.54 0.97
N GLU A 48 14.02 10.45 0.21
CA GLU A 48 13.97 9.86 -1.13
C GLU A 48 13.61 8.39 -1.03
N ILE A 49 12.56 7.99 -1.73
CA ILE A 49 12.14 6.60 -1.87
C ILE A 49 12.72 6.10 -3.17
N VAL A 50 13.49 5.02 -3.08
CA VAL A 50 14.01 4.32 -4.25
C VAL A 50 13.03 3.21 -4.63
N VAL A 51 12.40 3.34 -5.79
CA VAL A 51 11.51 2.32 -6.34
C VAL A 51 12.31 1.51 -7.37
N GLN A 52 12.40 0.21 -7.14
CA GLN A 52 13.03 -0.71 -8.08
C GLN A 52 11.95 -1.46 -8.87
N PHE A 53 12.10 -1.47 -10.18
CA PHE A 53 11.21 -2.14 -11.10
C PHE A 53 11.85 -3.45 -11.56
N ASN A 54 11.19 -4.56 -11.23
CA ASN A 54 11.58 -5.86 -11.73
C ASN A 54 10.61 -6.34 -12.82
N ALA A 55 11.16 -7.06 -13.79
CA ALA A 55 10.42 -7.64 -14.91
C ALA A 55 10.93 -9.05 -15.11
N ASP A 56 10.10 -10.02 -14.74
CA ASP A 56 10.41 -11.44 -14.92
C ASP A 56 9.44 -12.03 -15.94
N VAL A 57 9.97 -12.86 -16.83
CA VAL A 57 9.20 -13.64 -17.81
C VAL A 57 9.39 -15.11 -17.48
N SER A 58 8.33 -15.90 -17.65
CA SER A 58 8.42 -17.35 -17.49
C SER A 58 9.36 -17.96 -18.54
N ASP A 59 10.20 -18.92 -18.14
CA ASP A 59 11.20 -19.59 -19.02
C ASP A 59 10.57 -20.21 -20.28
N GLY A 60 9.28 -20.55 -20.24
CA GLY A 60 8.54 -21.10 -21.39
C GLY A 60 7.94 -20.07 -22.34
N MET A 61 8.03 -18.77 -22.05
CA MET A 61 7.45 -17.70 -22.85
C MET A 61 8.57 -16.90 -23.53
N PRO A 62 8.73 -16.95 -24.87
CA PRO A 62 9.79 -16.26 -25.60
C PRO A 62 9.47 -14.75 -25.76
N TRP A 63 9.16 -14.08 -24.65
CA TRP A 63 8.93 -12.64 -24.60
C TRP A 63 10.10 -11.96 -23.91
N LYS A 64 10.51 -10.82 -24.47
CA LYS A 64 11.48 -9.94 -23.85
C LYS A 64 10.72 -8.79 -23.21
N PHE A 65 10.53 -8.88 -21.89
CA PHE A 65 9.90 -7.83 -21.09
C PHE A 65 10.96 -7.16 -20.23
N ILE A 66 11.24 -5.89 -20.49
CA ILE A 66 12.32 -5.15 -19.81
C ILE A 66 11.79 -3.78 -19.38
N PRO A 67 12.07 -3.34 -18.13
CA PRO A 67 11.77 -1.99 -17.71
C PRO A 67 12.71 -1.02 -18.40
N THR A 68 12.20 0.07 -18.96
CA THR A 68 13.04 1.13 -19.54
C THR A 68 13.90 1.80 -18.46
N GLN A 69 13.40 1.81 -17.21
CA GLN A 69 14.08 2.39 -16.04
C GLN A 69 14.02 1.39 -14.89
N ARG A 70 15.17 0.86 -14.44
CA ARG A 70 15.23 -0.14 -13.34
C ARG A 70 15.07 0.48 -11.97
N GLU A 71 15.45 1.74 -11.81
CA GLU A 71 15.39 2.47 -10.54
C GLU A 71 14.84 3.87 -10.80
N VAL A 72 13.87 4.28 -10.00
CA VAL A 72 13.36 5.66 -9.99
C VAL A 72 13.36 6.15 -8.55
N ARG A 73 13.86 7.37 -8.35
CA ARG A 73 13.88 8.05 -7.05
C ARG A 73 12.72 9.02 -7.01
N VAL A 74 11.83 8.83 -6.06
CA VAL A 74 10.63 9.65 -5.90
C VAL A 74 10.57 10.22 -4.49
N LYS A 75 10.01 11.43 -4.38
CA LYS A 75 9.66 11.98 -3.07
C LYS A 75 8.21 11.62 -2.72
N PRO A 76 7.89 11.45 -1.43
CA PRO A 76 6.50 11.26 -1.00
C PRO A 76 5.60 12.39 -1.52
N GLY A 77 4.54 12.05 -2.25
CA GLY A 77 3.62 13.01 -2.88
C GLY A 77 3.93 13.36 -4.34
N GLU A 78 5.03 12.84 -4.90
CA GLU A 78 5.37 12.97 -6.31
C GLU A 78 4.84 11.76 -7.12
N SER A 79 4.17 12.03 -8.23
CA SER A 79 3.74 10.98 -9.18
C SER A 79 4.83 10.72 -10.20
N ALA A 80 5.29 9.47 -10.28
CA ALA A 80 6.26 9.04 -11.28
C ALA A 80 5.67 8.01 -12.24
N LEU A 81 6.02 8.11 -13.52
CA LEU A 81 5.62 7.16 -14.55
C LEU A 81 6.78 6.20 -14.84
N ALA A 82 6.46 4.90 -14.92
CA ALA A 82 7.40 3.86 -15.30
C ALA A 82 7.00 3.28 -16.66
N PHE A 83 7.96 3.17 -17.57
CA PHE A 83 7.76 2.61 -18.90
C PHE A 83 8.38 1.21 -18.99
N TYR A 84 7.67 0.32 -19.69
CA TYR A 84 8.11 -1.04 -19.98
C TYR A 84 8.09 -1.30 -21.48
N THR A 85 9.03 -2.10 -21.95
CA THR A 85 9.09 -2.56 -23.34
C THR A 85 8.85 -4.06 -23.37
N ALA A 86 7.89 -4.49 -24.19
CA ALA A 86 7.56 -5.89 -24.42
C ALA A 86 7.77 -6.22 -25.90
N GLU A 87 8.61 -7.20 -26.19
CA GLU A 87 8.88 -7.69 -27.55
C GLU A 87 8.62 -9.20 -27.61
N ASN A 88 7.81 -9.63 -28.58
CA ASN A 88 7.57 -11.04 -28.83
C ASN A 88 8.64 -11.59 -29.79
N LEU A 89 9.45 -12.55 -29.32
CA LEU A 89 10.49 -13.20 -30.11
C LEU A 89 10.00 -14.46 -30.85
N SER A 90 8.72 -14.82 -30.69
CA SER A 90 8.09 -15.94 -31.38
C SER A 90 7.57 -15.56 -32.78
N SER A 91 7.55 -16.53 -33.68
CA SER A 91 6.88 -16.46 -34.98
C SER A 91 5.36 -16.63 -34.90
N THR A 92 4.83 -17.04 -33.74
CA THR A 92 3.40 -17.21 -33.50
C THR A 92 2.85 -16.12 -32.55
N PRO A 93 1.58 -15.70 -32.74
CA PRO A 93 0.92 -14.83 -31.78
C PRO A 93 0.73 -15.58 -30.47
N ILE A 94 1.26 -15.02 -29.38
CA ILE A 94 1.13 -15.52 -28.03
C ILE A 94 0.26 -14.54 -27.26
N THR A 95 -0.68 -15.03 -26.45
CA THR A 95 -1.43 -14.20 -25.50
C THR A 95 -0.88 -14.48 -24.11
N GLY A 96 -0.42 -13.42 -23.44
CA GLY A 96 0.08 -13.48 -22.07
C GLY A 96 -0.66 -12.50 -21.19
N MET A 97 -0.79 -12.83 -19.90
CA MET A 97 -1.31 -11.91 -18.89
C MET A 97 -0.17 -11.50 -17.96
N SER A 98 0.07 -10.20 -17.85
CA SER A 98 1.02 -9.67 -16.88
C SER A 98 0.34 -9.55 -15.51
N THR A 99 0.94 -10.14 -14.48
CA THR A 99 0.50 -9.94 -13.09
C THR A 99 1.58 -9.14 -12.38
N TYR A 100 1.18 -8.09 -11.65
CA TYR A 100 2.10 -7.28 -10.87
C TYR A 100 2.07 -7.69 -9.40
N ASN A 101 3.21 -7.54 -8.74
CA ASN A 101 3.32 -7.66 -7.29
C ASN A 101 4.12 -6.46 -6.74
N VAL A 102 3.74 -5.99 -5.55
CA VAL A 102 4.36 -4.84 -4.89
C VAL A 102 4.91 -5.28 -3.54
N THR A 103 6.21 -5.10 -3.34
CA THR A 103 6.88 -5.38 -2.06
C THR A 103 7.55 -4.11 -1.56
N PRO A 104 7.38 -3.72 -0.28
CA PRO A 104 6.58 -4.37 0.77
C PRO A 104 5.07 -4.07 0.67
N MET A 105 4.22 -5.04 1.05
CA MET A 105 2.75 -4.96 0.95
C MET A 105 2.13 -3.70 1.60
N LYS A 106 2.77 -3.13 2.62
CA LYS A 106 2.29 -1.90 3.29
C LYS A 106 2.23 -0.69 2.34
N VAL A 107 3.01 -0.70 1.26
CA VAL A 107 3.06 0.37 0.25
C VAL A 107 2.09 0.11 -0.91
N ALA A 108 1.57 -1.11 -1.05
CA ALA A 108 0.67 -1.48 -2.16
C ALA A 108 -0.61 -0.63 -2.21
N LEU A 109 -1.10 -0.13 -1.08
CA LEU A 109 -2.26 0.77 -1.03
C LEU A 109 -2.01 2.14 -1.67
N LEU A 110 -0.75 2.56 -1.79
CA LEU A 110 -0.35 3.88 -2.28
C LEU A 110 0.06 3.86 -3.75
N ILE A 111 0.24 2.68 -4.35
CA ILE A 111 0.75 2.52 -5.72
C ILE A 111 -0.40 2.11 -6.64
N PHE A 112 -0.70 2.96 -7.61
CA PHE A 112 -1.70 2.69 -8.65
C PHE A 112 -1.01 2.38 -9.98
N PHE A 113 -1.23 1.18 -10.51
CA PHE A 113 -0.81 0.81 -11.87
C PHE A 113 -2.00 0.96 -12.82
N SER A 114 -1.85 1.79 -13.85
CA SER A 114 -2.74 1.80 -15.01
C SER A 114 -2.08 0.96 -16.10
N THR A 115 -2.71 -0.14 -16.49
CA THR A 115 -2.32 -0.96 -17.65
C THR A 115 -2.61 -0.25 -18.96
#